data_AF-A0A9C8GJ95-F1
#
_entry.id   AF-A0A9C8GJ95-F1
#
_cell.length_a   1.000
_cell.length_b   1.000
_cell.length_c   1.000
_cell.angle_alpha   90.00
_cell.angle_beta   90.00
_cell.angle_gamma   90.00
#
_symmetry.space_group_name_H-M   'P 1'
#
loop_
_entity.id
_entity.type
_entity.pdbx_description
1 polymer ?
#
loop_
_entity_poly.entity_id
_entity_poly.type
_entity_poly.pdbx_seq_one_letter_code
_entity_poly.pdbx_strand_id
1 'polypeptide(L)'
;MDAAQQRIETLEDELAQVDVERDDALAQSESLKTEIEAVEATIMLQEADIARAGGDFARQRETHKAAQVRLETEIEGTEQAIRELCAGLLPFAITPTYTTAVKTQLLREAAYQHWLASQTFIEQKRDEILAEVTSPAFWQGTGAEALTPLQRTMGERVVQALQRLTEAPEDVRDVTPRHHVSDPERAQLLGWIEESQTTVPRQIEALTTRLVQLRRELEEAEQALQCVPADDVLGPLMETLNEHHQTLGGLTQQQQRIEETLHQLERRREEIERRLRVAREDEAARQKLAERIDRTVDVQLVLDDFAARLVRLRVSQLAEALTRNFNRLCRKERLLRRVDIDPRDFSVSLVGADGETFPQSALSAGERQIYAIALLWALRQVSGRPLPALIDAPLGRMDSDHRQNLVEHYFPHASHQVILSSTDTEVDAEFYAALQGRISRAYHLEYEQAQNATRVRPGYFWRSDRGEG
;
A
#
# COMPACT_ATOMS: atom_id res chain seq x y z
N MET A 1 -10.43 -42.09 16.89
CA MET A 1 -10.89 -40.69 16.73
C MET A 1 -11.22 -40.49 15.28
N ASP A 2 -12.33 -39.82 14.99
CA ASP A 2 -12.74 -39.52 13.62
C ASP A 2 -11.62 -38.72 12.93
N ALA A 3 -11.33 -39.02 11.67
CA ALA A 3 -10.26 -38.35 10.92
C ALA A 3 -10.51 -36.84 10.81
N ALA A 4 -11.78 -36.41 10.87
CA ALA A 4 -12.17 -35.01 10.93
C ALA A 4 -11.87 -34.36 12.30
N GLN A 5 -12.11 -35.06 13.41
CA GLN A 5 -11.77 -34.58 14.75
C GLN A 5 -10.27 -34.35 14.90
N GLN A 6 -9.45 -35.32 14.44
CA GLN A 6 -7.99 -35.19 14.44
C GLN A 6 -7.52 -34.01 13.58
N ARG A 7 -8.22 -33.75 12.46
CA ARG A 7 -7.89 -32.63 11.58
C ARG A 7 -8.18 -31.28 12.22
N ILE A 8 -9.28 -31.16 12.97
CA ILE A 8 -9.62 -29.95 13.73
C ILE A 8 -8.57 -29.71 14.82
N GLU A 9 -8.24 -30.73 15.62
CA GLU A 9 -7.21 -30.64 16.67
C GLU A 9 -5.86 -30.20 16.09
N THR A 10 -5.44 -30.79 14.96
CA THR A 10 -4.18 -30.39 14.30
C THR A 10 -4.18 -28.91 13.90
N LEU A 11 -5.31 -28.41 13.39
CA LEU A 11 -5.43 -27.00 12.99
C LEU A 11 -5.51 -26.06 14.20
N GLU A 12 -6.08 -26.51 15.32
CA GLU A 12 -6.08 -25.77 16.59
C GLU A 12 -4.68 -25.67 17.18
N ASP A 13 -3.90 -26.75 17.14
CA ASP A 13 -2.50 -26.77 17.56
C ASP A 13 -1.64 -25.86 16.65
N GLU A 14 -1.82 -25.93 15.32
CA GLU A 14 -1.16 -25.03 14.36
C GLU A 14 -1.52 -23.55 14.63
N LEU A 15 -2.78 -23.26 14.93
CA LEU A 15 -3.24 -21.90 15.24
C LEU A 15 -2.61 -21.39 16.55
N ALA A 16 -2.62 -22.21 17.60
CA ALA A 16 -2.02 -21.87 18.88
C ALA A 16 -0.52 -21.59 18.75
N GLN A 17 0.20 -22.39 17.95
CA GLN A 17 1.61 -22.14 17.68
C GLN A 17 1.83 -20.80 16.96
N VAL A 18 1.04 -20.49 15.93
CA VAL A 18 1.14 -19.22 15.21
C VAL A 18 0.77 -18.02 16.08
N ASP A 19 -0.21 -18.17 16.97
CA ASP A 19 -0.57 -17.12 17.94
C ASP A 19 0.58 -16.83 18.91
N VAL A 20 1.28 -17.86 19.40
CA VAL A 20 2.49 -17.69 20.24
C VAL A 20 3.61 -16.98 19.46
N GLU A 21 3.91 -17.44 18.23
CA GLU A 21 4.92 -16.82 17.37
C GLU A 21 4.60 -15.34 17.08
N ARG A 22 3.31 -15.01 16.89
CA ARG A 22 2.85 -13.64 16.69
C ARG A 22 3.05 -12.80 17.95
N ASP A 23 2.65 -13.31 19.12
CA ASP A 23 2.74 -12.56 20.37
C ASP A 23 4.19 -12.26 20.75
N ASP A 24 5.09 -13.21 20.52
CA ASP A 24 6.53 -13.00 20.69
C ASP A 24 7.07 -11.93 19.73
N ALA A 25 6.70 -11.97 18.44
CA ALA A 25 7.09 -10.98 17.46
C ALA A 25 6.51 -9.58 17.77
N LEU A 26 5.28 -9.52 18.31
CA LEU A 26 4.63 -8.27 18.71
C LEU A 26 5.36 -7.64 19.90
N ALA A 27 5.69 -8.44 20.91
CA ALA A 27 6.47 -7.97 22.06
C ALA A 27 7.86 -7.44 21.65
N GLN A 28 8.54 -8.13 20.72
CA GLN A 28 9.81 -7.66 20.17
C GLN A 28 9.66 -6.33 19.40
N SER A 29 8.59 -6.19 18.62
CA SER A 29 8.26 -4.96 17.89
C SER A 29 8.00 -3.78 18.83
N GLU A 30 7.28 -3.98 19.93
CA GLU A 30 7.05 -2.93 20.94
C GLU A 30 8.34 -2.54 21.67
N SER A 31 9.20 -3.50 21.99
CA SER A 31 10.52 -3.24 22.58
C SER A 31 11.40 -2.40 21.65
N LEU A 32 11.52 -2.79 20.38
CA LEU A 32 12.31 -2.05 19.38
C LEU A 32 11.77 -0.65 19.12
N LYS A 33 10.45 -0.45 19.08
CA LYS A 33 9.85 0.90 18.99
C LYS A 33 10.28 1.79 20.16
N THR A 34 10.25 1.24 21.37
CA THR A 34 10.68 1.98 22.58
C THR A 34 12.18 2.34 22.50
N GLU A 35 13.02 1.42 22.01
CA GLU A 35 14.45 1.69 21.80
C GLU A 35 14.70 2.75 20.71
N ILE A 36 13.95 2.70 19.60
CA ILE A 36 14.00 3.71 18.53
C ILE A 36 13.66 5.09 19.08
N GLU A 37 12.54 5.22 19.80
CA GLU A 37 12.10 6.50 20.39
C GLU A 37 13.16 7.07 21.36
N ALA A 38 13.82 6.21 22.15
CA ALA A 38 14.89 6.63 23.06
C ALA A 38 16.14 7.14 22.31
N VAL A 39 16.53 6.50 21.21
CA VAL A 39 17.66 6.93 20.38
C VAL A 39 17.33 8.21 19.63
N GLU A 40 16.12 8.35 19.08
CA GLU A 40 15.66 9.58 18.43
C GLU A 40 15.68 10.78 19.38
N ALA A 41 15.21 10.61 20.63
CA ALA A 41 15.28 11.65 21.65
C ALA A 41 16.74 12.06 21.97
N THR A 42 17.67 11.10 21.97
CA THR A 42 19.09 11.35 22.21
C THR A 42 19.72 12.14 21.06
N ILE A 43 19.40 11.76 19.81
CA ILE A 43 19.82 12.49 18.59
C ILE A 43 19.33 13.93 18.63
N MET A 44 18.05 14.17 18.95
CA MET A 44 17.49 15.52 19.02
C MET A 44 18.22 16.41 20.04
N LEU A 45 18.58 15.86 21.21
CA LEU A 45 19.34 16.60 22.22
C LEU A 45 20.74 16.96 21.74
N GLN A 46 21.44 16.01 21.11
CA GLN A 46 22.78 16.23 20.56
C GLN A 46 22.78 17.23 19.38
N GLU A 47 21.80 17.16 18.48
CA GLU A 47 21.64 18.13 17.39
C GLU A 47 21.43 19.55 17.94
N ALA A 48 20.64 19.70 19.00
CA ALA A 48 20.43 20.98 19.68
C ALA A 48 21.72 21.52 20.32
N ASP A 49 22.52 20.64 20.93
CA ASP A 49 23.82 21.00 21.50
C ASP A 49 24.85 21.40 20.42
N ILE A 50 24.88 20.69 19.29
CA ILE A 50 25.72 21.03 18.13
C ILE A 50 25.30 22.37 17.51
N ALA A 51 24.00 22.61 17.34
CA ALA A 51 23.49 23.88 16.83
C ALA A 51 23.85 25.07 17.74
N ARG A 52 23.79 24.87 19.06
CA ARG A 52 24.21 25.86 20.06
C ARG A 52 25.73 26.09 20.04
N ALA A 53 26.52 25.06 19.81
CA ALA A 53 27.98 25.14 19.74
C ALA A 53 28.51 25.72 18.41
N GLY A 54 27.79 25.57 17.30
CA GLY A 54 28.27 25.97 15.95
C GLY A 54 28.01 27.43 15.52
N GLY A 55 27.05 28.13 16.14
CA GLY A 55 26.55 29.42 15.63
C GLY A 55 27.51 30.63 15.73
N ASP A 56 28.29 30.74 16.82
CA ASP A 56 29.16 31.91 17.05
C ASP A 56 30.53 31.79 16.38
N PHE A 57 31.05 30.57 16.21
CA PHE A 57 32.37 30.32 15.63
C PHE A 57 32.40 30.43 14.10
N ALA A 58 31.32 30.02 13.42
CA ALA A 58 31.22 30.11 11.97
C ALA A 58 31.29 31.57 11.48
N ARG A 59 30.63 32.50 12.18
CA ARG A 59 30.59 33.93 11.85
C ARG A 59 31.94 34.62 12.06
N GLN A 60 32.67 34.26 13.11
CA GLN A 60 34.02 34.78 13.37
C GLN A 60 35.03 34.28 12.33
N ARG A 61 34.99 32.98 11.98
CA ARG A 61 35.87 32.41 10.93
C ARG A 61 35.65 33.06 9.56
N GLU A 62 34.40 33.31 9.19
CA GLU A 62 34.06 33.98 7.92
C GLU A 62 34.60 35.42 7.87
N THR A 63 34.52 36.14 9.00
CA THR A 63 35.04 37.51 9.13
C THR A 63 36.57 37.55 9.05
N HIS A 64 37.27 36.62 9.72
CA HIS A 64 38.74 36.56 9.66
C HIS A 64 39.25 36.10 8.29
N LYS A 65 38.57 35.15 7.61
CA LYS A 65 38.89 34.77 6.23
C LYS A 65 38.71 35.93 5.25
N ALA A 66 37.64 36.71 5.38
CA ALA A 66 37.44 37.90 4.56
C ALA A 66 38.51 38.97 4.80
N ALA A 67 38.96 39.13 6.06
CA ALA A 67 40.07 40.01 6.39
C ALA A 67 41.41 39.54 5.80
N GLN A 68 41.70 38.24 5.86
CA GLN A 68 42.91 37.63 5.27
C GLN A 68 42.99 37.92 3.77
N VAL A 69 41.95 37.59 3.00
CA VAL A 69 41.91 37.81 1.54
C VAL A 69 42.10 39.29 1.20
N ARG A 70 41.49 40.19 1.97
CA ARG A 70 41.67 41.65 1.79
C ARG A 70 43.11 42.07 2.04
N LEU A 71 43.72 41.62 3.14
CA LEU A 71 45.09 41.97 3.52
C LEU A 71 46.11 41.43 2.51
N GLU A 72 45.95 40.20 2.03
CA GLU A 72 46.78 39.61 0.97
C GLU A 72 46.72 40.45 -0.32
N THR A 73 45.52 40.88 -0.72
CA THR A 73 45.33 41.75 -1.89
C THR A 73 46.02 43.11 -1.72
N GLU A 74 45.90 43.74 -0.55
CA GLU A 74 46.57 45.02 -0.25
C GLU A 74 48.10 44.88 -0.20
N ILE A 75 48.62 43.76 0.30
CA ILE A 75 50.06 43.43 0.29
C ILE A 75 50.55 43.31 -1.14
N GLU A 76 49.86 42.53 -1.98
CA GLU A 76 50.23 42.34 -3.39
C GLU A 76 50.24 43.68 -4.15
N GLY A 77 49.23 44.54 -3.93
CA GLY A 77 49.19 45.88 -4.50
C GLY A 77 50.34 46.77 -4.01
N THR A 78 50.69 46.71 -2.73
CA THR A 78 51.82 47.47 -2.16
C THR A 78 53.16 46.98 -2.69
N GLU A 79 53.36 45.66 -2.81
CA GLU A 79 54.56 45.06 -3.41
C GLU A 79 54.69 45.43 -4.88
N GLN A 80 53.57 45.48 -5.62
CA GLN A 80 53.58 45.90 -7.02
C GLN A 80 54.00 47.37 -7.16
N ALA A 81 53.50 48.28 -6.32
CA ALA A 81 53.93 49.67 -6.30
C ALA A 81 55.43 49.81 -5.98
N ILE A 82 55.97 48.98 -5.08
CA ILE A 82 57.42 48.93 -4.82
C ILE A 82 58.18 48.45 -6.06
N ARG A 83 57.69 47.41 -6.75
CA ARG A 83 58.31 46.91 -8.00
C ARG A 83 58.31 47.97 -9.10
N GLU A 84 57.27 48.79 -9.20
CA GLU A 84 57.21 49.92 -10.14
C GLU A 84 58.28 50.97 -9.83
N LEU A 85 58.48 51.30 -8.54
CA LEU A 85 59.59 52.18 -8.14
C LEU A 85 60.96 51.57 -8.49
N CYS A 86 61.14 50.26 -8.26
CA CYS A 86 62.35 49.53 -8.64
C CYS A 86 62.63 49.57 -10.15
N ALA A 87 61.58 49.49 -10.99
CA ALA A 87 61.70 49.60 -12.44
C ALA A 87 61.93 51.04 -12.92
N GLY A 88 61.57 52.03 -12.10
CA GLY A 88 61.72 53.46 -12.36
C GLY A 88 63.00 54.06 -11.76
N LEU A 89 62.84 55.13 -10.97
CA LEU A 89 63.94 55.96 -10.50
C LEU A 89 64.58 55.50 -9.17
N LEU A 90 64.07 54.43 -8.53
CA LEU A 90 64.61 53.94 -7.25
C LEU A 90 66.09 53.52 -7.31
N PRO A 91 66.59 52.85 -8.37
CA PRO A 91 68.02 52.53 -8.49
C PRO A 91 68.93 53.76 -8.44
N PHE A 92 68.43 54.91 -8.90
CA PHE A 92 69.15 56.19 -8.86
C PHE A 92 69.03 56.86 -7.50
N ALA A 93 67.89 56.70 -6.81
CA ALA A 93 67.68 57.18 -5.45
C ALA A 93 68.64 56.54 -4.44
N ILE A 94 68.95 55.25 -4.59
CA ILE A 94 69.90 54.53 -3.73
C ILE A 94 71.37 54.82 -4.06
N THR A 95 71.64 55.59 -5.12
CA THR A 95 72.99 55.96 -5.56
C THR A 95 73.18 57.50 -5.63
N PRO A 96 72.93 58.24 -4.53
CA PRO A 96 72.92 59.71 -4.53
C PRO A 96 74.29 60.31 -4.91
N THR A 97 75.38 59.62 -4.60
CA THR A 97 76.75 60.05 -4.93
C THR A 97 76.93 60.17 -6.44
N TYR A 98 76.47 59.17 -7.21
CA TYR A 98 76.63 59.16 -8.67
C TYR A 98 75.66 60.13 -9.34
N THR A 99 74.40 60.20 -8.89
CA THR A 99 73.42 61.14 -9.45
C THR A 99 73.81 62.59 -9.20
N THR A 100 74.38 62.90 -8.02
CA THR A 100 74.89 64.25 -7.71
C THR A 100 76.12 64.60 -8.57
N ALA A 101 77.00 63.63 -8.82
CA ALA A 101 78.15 63.83 -9.72
C ALA A 101 77.69 64.13 -11.15
N VAL A 102 76.71 63.38 -11.67
CA VAL A 102 76.12 63.62 -13.00
C VAL A 102 75.43 64.98 -13.05
N LYS A 103 74.63 65.34 -12.03
CA LYS A 103 73.99 66.67 -11.93
C LYS A 103 75.02 67.79 -12.01
N THR A 104 76.08 67.70 -11.21
CA THR A 104 77.16 68.69 -11.19
C THR A 104 77.82 68.81 -12.55
N GLN A 105 78.12 67.68 -13.20
CA GLN A 105 78.72 67.65 -14.52
C GLN A 105 77.79 68.25 -15.59
N LEU A 106 76.50 67.92 -15.59
CA LEU A 106 75.51 68.47 -16.52
C LEU A 106 75.37 70.00 -16.40
N LEU A 107 75.40 70.54 -15.18
CA LEU A 107 75.37 71.99 -14.95
C LEU A 107 76.64 72.69 -15.43
N ARG A 108 77.82 72.09 -15.21
CA ARG A 108 79.09 72.60 -15.74
C ARG A 108 79.13 72.58 -17.26
N GLU A 109 78.64 71.49 -17.87
CA GLU A 109 78.51 71.37 -19.33
C GLU A 109 77.55 72.42 -19.90
N ALA A 110 76.44 72.71 -19.21
CA ALA A 110 75.51 73.77 -19.59
C ALA A 110 76.18 75.14 -19.61
N ALA A 111 76.87 75.51 -18.52
CA ALA A 111 77.59 76.77 -18.43
C ALA A 111 78.67 76.88 -19.52
N TYR A 112 79.40 75.80 -19.78
CA TYR A 112 80.39 75.74 -20.84
C TYR A 112 79.78 75.93 -22.23
N GLN A 113 78.66 75.26 -22.53
CA GLN A 113 77.97 75.41 -23.81
C GLN A 113 77.42 76.83 -24.01
N HIS A 114 76.82 77.44 -22.97
CA HIS A 114 76.37 78.82 -23.04
C HIS A 114 77.52 79.81 -23.24
N TRP A 115 78.65 79.59 -22.56
CA TRP A 115 79.86 80.39 -22.76
C TRP A 115 80.42 80.22 -24.18
N LEU A 116 80.52 78.98 -24.69
CA LEU A 116 81.00 78.70 -26.04
C LEU A 116 80.11 79.34 -27.11
N ALA A 117 78.80 79.27 -26.94
CA ALA A 117 77.83 79.94 -27.81
C ALA A 117 77.93 81.48 -27.74
N SER A 118 78.26 82.02 -26.58
CA SER A 118 78.50 83.46 -26.42
C SER A 118 79.84 83.89 -27.00
N GLN A 119 80.86 83.04 -26.91
CA GLN A 119 82.20 83.29 -27.43
C GLN A 119 82.21 83.51 -28.94
N THR A 120 81.53 82.65 -29.70
CA THR A 120 81.48 82.81 -31.17
C THR A 120 80.91 84.17 -31.59
N PHE A 121 79.86 84.65 -30.90
CA PHE A 121 79.30 85.99 -31.12
C PHE A 121 80.25 87.10 -30.67
N ILE A 122 80.89 86.94 -29.50
CA ILE A 122 81.83 87.91 -28.94
C ILE A 122 83.07 88.05 -29.83
N GLU A 123 83.64 86.95 -30.32
CA GLU A 123 84.79 86.96 -31.23
C GLU A 123 84.47 87.70 -32.52
N GLN A 124 83.30 87.43 -33.11
CA GLN A 124 82.85 88.15 -34.29
C GLN A 124 82.75 89.67 -34.02
N LYS A 125 82.11 90.08 -32.91
CA LYS A 125 81.98 91.50 -32.57
C LYS A 125 83.29 92.15 -32.18
N ARG A 126 84.20 91.43 -31.54
CA ARG A 126 85.56 91.90 -31.25
C ARG A 126 86.30 92.22 -32.54
N ASP A 127 86.22 91.35 -33.54
CA ASP A 127 86.91 91.54 -34.81
C ASP A 127 86.30 92.72 -35.61
N GLU A 128 84.97 92.89 -35.55
CA GLU A 128 84.30 94.10 -36.07
C GLU A 128 84.76 95.38 -35.36
N ILE A 129 84.81 95.38 -34.01
CA ILE A 129 85.29 96.53 -33.22
C ILE A 129 86.75 96.84 -33.54
N LEU A 130 87.60 95.81 -33.70
CA LEU A 130 88.99 96.00 -34.10
C LEU A 130 89.08 96.69 -35.47
N ALA A 131 88.30 96.23 -36.45
CA ALA A 131 88.26 96.85 -37.78
C ALA A 131 87.81 98.32 -37.70
N GLU A 132 86.80 98.62 -36.90
CA GLU A 132 86.28 99.98 -36.73
C GLU A 132 87.29 100.89 -36.02
N VAL A 133 87.84 100.48 -34.87
CA VAL A 133 88.79 101.27 -34.05
C VAL A 133 90.12 101.47 -34.78
N THR A 134 90.51 100.55 -35.66
CA THR A 134 91.70 100.70 -36.53
C THR A 134 91.39 101.40 -37.85
N SER A 135 90.13 101.76 -38.13
CA SER A 135 89.78 102.57 -39.28
C SER A 135 90.11 104.06 -39.02
N PRO A 136 90.51 104.82 -40.06
CA PRO A 136 90.69 106.27 -39.91
C PRO A 136 89.39 107.01 -39.56
N ALA A 137 88.23 106.48 -39.98
CA ALA A 137 86.92 107.09 -39.80
C ALA A 137 86.54 107.22 -38.32
N PHE A 138 86.80 106.18 -37.52
CA PHE A 138 86.54 106.20 -36.07
C PHE A 138 87.22 107.37 -35.34
N TRP A 139 88.38 107.82 -35.83
CA TRP A 139 89.15 108.91 -35.22
C TRP A 139 88.84 110.29 -35.82
N GLN A 140 87.90 110.41 -36.76
CA GLN A 140 87.53 111.72 -37.31
C GLN A 140 87.02 112.67 -36.20
N GLY A 141 87.45 113.94 -36.26
CA GLY A 141 87.13 114.95 -35.24
C GLY A 141 88.07 114.97 -34.04
N THR A 142 88.99 114.00 -33.91
CA THR A 142 90.04 114.03 -32.86
C THR A 142 91.30 114.80 -33.27
N GLY A 143 91.33 115.36 -34.48
CA GLY A 143 92.41 116.24 -34.98
C GLY A 143 93.55 115.54 -35.74
N ALA A 144 93.42 114.25 -36.08
CA ALA A 144 94.41 113.51 -36.86
C ALA A 144 93.82 112.96 -38.17
N GLU A 145 94.36 113.38 -39.33
CA GLU A 145 93.93 112.94 -40.67
C GLU A 145 94.54 111.60 -41.11
N ALA A 146 95.49 111.05 -40.34
CA ALA A 146 96.04 109.71 -40.51
C ALA A 146 96.30 109.07 -39.15
N LEU A 147 96.08 107.74 -39.03
CA LEU A 147 96.29 106.99 -37.80
C LEU A 147 97.75 107.11 -37.33
N THR A 148 97.95 107.94 -36.31
CA THR A 148 99.26 108.06 -35.65
C THR A 148 99.63 106.73 -34.98
N PRO A 149 100.94 106.44 -34.78
CA PRO A 149 101.38 105.24 -34.08
C PRO A 149 100.68 105.05 -32.71
N LEU A 150 100.38 106.15 -32.03
CA LEU A 150 99.67 106.16 -30.74
C LEU A 150 98.22 105.64 -30.85
N GLN A 151 97.48 106.04 -31.89
CA GLN A 151 96.10 105.58 -32.10
C GLN A 151 96.04 104.07 -32.39
N ARG A 152 96.99 103.55 -33.16
CA ARG A 152 97.13 102.10 -33.38
C ARG A 152 97.42 101.37 -32.07
N THR A 153 98.36 101.86 -31.25
CA THR A 153 98.66 101.26 -29.94
C THR A 153 97.46 101.34 -28.98
N MET A 154 96.67 102.42 -29.02
CA MET A 154 95.44 102.51 -28.22
C MET A 154 94.38 101.50 -28.68
N GLY A 155 94.17 101.34 -29.99
CA GLY A 155 93.27 100.32 -30.52
C GLY A 155 93.68 98.90 -30.12
N GLU A 156 94.97 98.57 -30.24
CA GLU A 156 95.52 97.28 -29.79
C GLU A 156 95.36 97.08 -28.26
N ARG A 157 95.54 98.13 -27.45
CA ARG A 157 95.29 98.06 -26.00
C ARG A 157 93.82 97.85 -25.65
N VAL A 158 92.89 98.46 -26.39
CA VAL A 158 91.44 98.23 -26.22
C VAL A 158 91.11 96.78 -26.54
N VAL A 159 91.68 96.21 -27.60
CA VAL A 159 91.47 94.80 -27.96
C VAL A 159 92.07 93.87 -26.91
N GLN A 160 93.27 94.15 -26.39
CA GLN A 160 93.84 93.38 -25.28
C GLN A 160 92.98 93.46 -24.00
N ALA A 161 92.38 94.62 -23.72
CA ALA A 161 91.45 94.77 -22.59
C ALA A 161 90.16 93.97 -22.82
N LEU A 162 89.58 94.02 -24.02
CA LEU A 162 88.42 93.21 -24.39
C LEU A 162 88.74 91.71 -24.31
N GLN A 163 89.90 91.27 -24.79
CA GLN A 163 90.35 89.87 -24.69
C GLN A 163 90.35 89.39 -23.24
N ARG A 164 90.95 90.15 -22.32
CA ARG A 164 90.97 89.81 -20.89
C ARG A 164 89.58 89.73 -20.27
N LEU A 165 88.66 90.62 -20.68
CA LEU A 165 87.28 90.61 -20.19
C LEU A 165 86.45 89.44 -20.73
N THR A 166 86.90 88.81 -21.82
CA THR A 166 86.20 87.69 -22.48
C THR A 166 86.82 86.33 -22.19
N GLU A 167 87.87 86.27 -21.38
CA GLU A 167 88.49 84.98 -20.99
C GLU A 167 87.46 84.05 -20.34
N ALA A 168 87.66 82.74 -20.51
CA ALA A 168 86.83 81.71 -19.90
C ALA A 168 86.79 81.90 -18.37
N PRO A 169 85.58 82.05 -17.76
CA PRO A 169 85.42 82.01 -16.31
C PRO A 169 86.03 80.74 -15.72
N GLU A 170 86.51 80.80 -14.47
CA GLU A 170 87.16 79.65 -13.81
C GLU A 170 86.28 78.40 -13.83
N ASP A 171 84.96 78.55 -13.70
CA ASP A 171 83.99 77.45 -13.66
C ASP A 171 83.92 76.63 -14.96
N VAL A 172 84.31 77.22 -16.10
CA VAL A 172 84.22 76.62 -17.44
C VAL A 172 85.59 76.35 -18.08
N ARG A 173 86.69 76.77 -17.45
CA ARG A 173 88.06 76.70 -18.02
C ARG A 173 88.55 75.27 -18.27
N ASP A 174 88.09 74.28 -17.49
CA ASP A 174 88.50 72.87 -17.55
C ASP A 174 87.32 71.89 -17.70
N VAL A 175 86.26 72.29 -18.42
CA VAL A 175 85.10 71.42 -18.65
C VAL A 175 85.27 70.66 -19.97
N THR A 176 85.37 69.33 -19.89
CA THR A 176 85.25 68.45 -21.06
C THR A 176 83.79 67.99 -21.19
N PRO A 177 83.07 68.34 -22.27
CA PRO A 177 81.72 67.83 -22.52
C PRO A 177 81.73 66.30 -22.63
N ARG A 178 80.87 65.62 -21.86
CA ARG A 178 80.74 64.14 -21.88
C ARG A 178 79.39 63.67 -22.38
N HIS A 179 78.31 64.40 -22.08
CA HIS A 179 76.95 63.91 -22.29
C HIS A 179 76.35 64.37 -23.62
N HIS A 180 76.78 65.52 -24.15
CA HIS A 180 76.30 66.08 -25.42
C HIS A 180 74.77 66.19 -25.55
N VAL A 181 74.08 66.41 -24.43
CA VAL A 181 72.62 66.54 -24.38
C VAL A 181 72.16 67.97 -24.69
N SER A 182 70.98 68.07 -25.32
CA SER A 182 70.29 69.34 -25.55
C SER A 182 69.74 69.94 -24.23
N ASP A 183 69.40 71.23 -24.23
CA ASP A 183 68.84 71.89 -23.04
C ASP A 183 67.53 71.23 -22.54
N PRO A 184 66.57 70.81 -23.40
CA PRO A 184 65.38 70.07 -22.95
C PRO A 184 65.72 68.71 -22.33
N GLU A 185 66.61 67.93 -22.94
CA GLU A 185 67.04 66.64 -22.41
C GLU A 185 67.78 66.80 -21.07
N ARG A 186 68.61 67.84 -20.95
CA ARG A 186 69.29 68.18 -19.70
C ARG A 186 68.29 68.52 -18.60
N ALA A 187 67.29 69.34 -18.90
CA ALA A 187 66.25 69.69 -17.93
C ALA A 187 65.49 68.43 -17.47
N GLN A 188 65.19 67.51 -18.39
CA GLN A 188 64.57 66.22 -18.07
C GLN A 188 65.45 65.34 -17.18
N LEU A 189 66.74 65.19 -17.50
CA LEU A 189 67.70 64.43 -16.68
C LEU A 189 67.86 65.02 -15.28
N LEU A 190 67.95 66.35 -15.17
CA LEU A 190 68.03 67.04 -13.89
C LEU A 190 66.74 66.85 -13.08
N GLY A 191 65.57 66.89 -13.73
CA GLY A 191 64.28 66.58 -13.13
C GLY A 191 64.21 65.16 -12.58
N TRP A 192 64.64 64.15 -13.35
CA TRP A 192 64.72 62.77 -12.87
C TRP A 192 65.70 62.60 -11.70
N ILE A 193 66.86 63.28 -11.75
CA ILE A 193 67.82 63.24 -10.64
C ILE A 193 67.18 63.86 -9.38
N GLU A 194 66.52 65.00 -9.50
CA GLU A 194 65.85 65.65 -8.38
C GLU A 194 64.71 64.81 -7.81
N GLU A 195 63.88 64.22 -8.67
CA GLU A 195 62.81 63.30 -8.29
C GLU A 195 63.36 62.06 -7.57
N SER A 196 64.47 61.49 -8.06
CA SER A 196 65.15 60.36 -7.43
C SER A 196 65.73 60.71 -6.05
N GLN A 197 66.11 61.97 -5.83
CA GLN A 197 66.70 62.43 -4.57
C GLN A 197 65.66 62.92 -3.54
N THR A 198 64.42 63.19 -3.96
CA THR A 198 63.41 63.84 -3.11
C THR A 198 62.12 63.05 -2.98
N THR A 199 61.44 62.76 -4.09
CA THR A 199 60.12 62.13 -4.12
C THR A 199 60.20 60.63 -3.92
N VAL A 200 61.07 59.95 -4.67
CA VAL A 200 61.19 58.49 -4.64
C VAL A 200 61.56 57.95 -3.25
N PRO A 201 62.51 58.55 -2.49
CA PRO A 201 62.83 58.11 -1.13
C PRO A 201 61.63 58.18 -0.18
N ARG A 202 60.78 59.21 -0.29
CA ARG A 202 59.57 59.34 0.55
C ARG A 202 58.52 58.29 0.19
N GLN A 203 58.35 58.01 -1.10
CA GLN A 203 57.41 57.01 -1.57
C GLN A 203 57.81 55.60 -1.13
N ILE A 204 59.09 55.23 -1.26
CA ILE A 204 59.56 53.91 -0.84
C ILE A 204 59.48 53.74 0.68
N GLU A 205 59.77 54.78 1.47
CA GLU A 205 59.63 54.75 2.92
C GLU A 205 58.16 54.52 3.35
N ALA A 206 57.22 55.25 2.74
CA ALA A 206 55.79 55.10 3.01
C ALA A 206 55.28 53.69 2.63
N LEU A 207 55.63 53.20 1.44
CA LEU A 207 55.23 51.87 0.97
C LEU A 207 55.83 50.76 1.82
N THR A 208 57.11 50.87 2.20
CA THR A 208 57.77 49.86 3.05
C THR A 208 57.15 49.83 4.45
N THR A 209 56.84 51.01 5.02
CA THR A 209 56.16 51.10 6.32
C THR A 209 54.77 50.48 6.27
N ARG A 210 54.01 50.76 5.20
CA ARG A 210 52.69 50.16 4.99
C ARG A 210 52.77 48.65 4.81
N LEU A 211 53.76 48.16 4.06
CA LEU A 211 53.97 46.73 3.84
C LEU A 211 54.27 45.98 5.15
N VAL A 212 55.13 46.55 6.01
CA VAL A 212 55.42 45.97 7.34
C VAL A 212 54.16 45.94 8.20
N GLN A 213 53.36 47.00 8.21
CA GLN A 213 52.10 47.05 8.96
C GLN A 213 51.11 45.99 8.46
N LEU A 214 50.91 45.92 7.13
CA LEU A 214 50.00 44.96 6.52
C LEU A 214 50.40 43.51 6.80
N ARG A 215 51.71 43.19 6.74
CA ARG A 215 52.22 41.85 7.06
C ARG A 215 51.98 41.48 8.52
N ARG A 216 52.12 42.43 9.45
CA ARG A 216 51.79 42.20 10.87
C ARG A 216 50.30 41.97 11.08
N GLU A 217 49.45 42.78 10.44
CA GLU A 217 47.99 42.62 10.51
C GLU A 217 47.54 41.27 9.91
N LEU A 218 48.20 40.80 8.84
CA LEU A 218 47.97 39.49 8.25
C LEU A 218 48.36 38.38 9.23
N GLU A 219 49.55 38.47 9.84
CA GLU A 219 50.02 37.48 10.82
C GLU A 219 49.08 37.40 12.04
N GLU A 220 48.59 38.55 12.55
CA GLU A 220 47.59 38.60 13.61
C GLU A 220 46.26 37.94 13.19
N ALA A 221 45.80 38.18 11.95
CA ALA A 221 44.59 37.57 11.42
C ALA A 221 44.74 36.05 11.18
N GLU A 222 45.91 35.59 10.74
CA GLU A 222 46.24 34.18 10.56
C GLU A 222 46.37 33.46 11.90
N GLN A 223 47.00 34.08 12.90
CA GLN A 223 47.05 33.54 14.27
C GLN A 223 45.64 33.47 14.87
N ALA A 224 44.80 34.49 14.67
CA ALA A 224 43.40 34.43 15.08
C ALA A 224 42.63 33.30 14.38
N LEU A 225 42.88 33.06 13.09
CA LEU A 225 42.32 31.92 12.33
C LEU A 225 42.83 30.57 12.83
N GLN A 226 44.07 30.48 13.30
CA GLN A 226 44.63 29.27 13.92
C GLN A 226 44.10 29.04 15.34
N CYS A 227 43.80 30.12 16.09
CA CYS A 227 43.18 30.06 17.41
C CYS A 227 41.66 29.82 17.37
N VAL A 228 41.02 29.91 16.20
CA VAL A 228 39.66 29.40 15.97
C VAL A 228 39.79 27.90 15.68
N PRO A 229 39.49 27.00 16.64
CA PRO A 229 39.70 25.58 16.45
C PRO A 229 38.78 25.08 15.35
N ALA A 230 39.34 24.51 14.29
CA ALA A 230 38.67 23.47 13.55
C ALA A 230 38.88 22.15 14.33
N ASP A 231 37.78 21.50 14.70
CA ASP A 231 37.64 20.09 15.11
C ASP A 231 37.72 19.61 16.57
N ASP A 232 38.20 20.35 17.59
CA ASP A 232 38.34 19.72 18.93
C ASP A 232 37.05 19.58 19.79
N VAL A 233 35.96 20.31 19.47
CA VAL A 233 34.68 20.19 20.23
C VAL A 233 33.56 19.55 19.40
N LEU A 234 33.58 19.76 18.07
CA LEU A 234 32.54 19.24 17.16
C LEU A 234 32.86 17.83 16.65
N GLY A 235 34.13 17.44 16.52
CA GLY A 235 34.52 16.10 16.04
C GLY A 235 33.90 14.98 16.88
N PRO A 236 34.11 14.94 18.21
CA PRO A 236 33.53 13.91 19.08
C PRO A 236 31.99 13.93 19.11
N LEU A 237 31.38 15.11 18.99
CA LEU A 237 29.91 15.25 18.95
C LEU A 237 29.31 14.78 17.63
N MET A 238 29.99 15.02 16.50
CA MET A 238 29.55 14.52 15.19
C MET A 238 29.80 13.02 15.03
N GLU A 239 30.89 12.48 15.61
CA GLU A 239 31.14 11.04 15.67
C GLU A 239 30.05 10.32 16.47
N THR A 240 29.76 10.78 17.68
CA THR A 240 28.69 10.22 18.51
C THR A 240 27.30 10.35 17.85
N LEU A 241 26.99 11.50 17.22
CA LEU A 241 25.75 11.68 16.47
C LEU A 241 25.65 10.68 15.30
N ASN A 242 26.73 10.46 14.56
CA ASN A 242 26.76 9.51 13.45
C ASN A 242 26.62 8.05 13.96
N GLU A 243 27.20 7.70 15.10
CA GLU A 243 27.00 6.39 15.75
C GLU A 243 25.53 6.18 16.16
N HIS A 244 24.87 7.20 16.71
CA HIS A 244 23.45 7.13 17.03
C HIS A 244 22.57 7.00 15.78
N HIS A 245 22.86 7.73 14.70
CA HIS A 245 22.15 7.56 13.42
C HIS A 245 22.36 6.17 12.80
N GLN A 246 23.57 5.59 12.91
CA GLN A 246 23.81 4.20 12.47
C GLN A 246 23.02 3.20 13.29
N THR A 247 22.97 3.39 14.61
CA THR A 247 22.19 2.54 15.52
C THR A 247 20.69 2.66 15.23
N LEU A 248 20.18 3.89 15.05
CA LEU A 248 18.81 4.15 14.64
C LEU A 248 18.47 3.46 13.31
N GLY A 249 19.35 3.56 12.32
CA GLY A 249 19.18 2.86 11.03
C GLY A 249 19.11 1.34 11.19
N GLY A 250 19.97 0.76 12.05
CA GLY A 250 19.96 -0.67 12.37
C GLY A 250 18.68 -1.13 13.06
N LEU A 251 18.26 -0.41 14.11
CA LEU A 251 17.02 -0.68 14.85
C LEU A 251 15.79 -0.53 13.95
N THR A 252 15.75 0.51 13.11
CA THR A 252 14.65 0.73 12.15
C THR A 252 14.57 -0.40 11.13
N GLN A 253 15.71 -0.91 10.66
CA GLN A 253 15.73 -2.08 9.76
C GLN A 253 15.24 -3.36 10.46
N GLN A 254 15.63 -3.58 11.72
CA GLN A 254 15.13 -4.70 12.51
C GLN A 254 13.62 -4.60 12.74
N GLN A 255 13.14 -3.40 13.06
CA GLN A 255 11.72 -3.11 13.24
C GLN A 255 10.92 -3.46 11.99
N GLN A 256 11.39 -3.03 10.81
CA GLN A 256 10.76 -3.37 9.53
C GLN A 256 10.70 -4.88 9.29
N ARG A 257 11.78 -5.63 9.58
CA ARG A 257 11.79 -7.10 9.43
C ARG A 257 10.79 -7.80 10.35
N ILE A 258 10.67 -7.33 11.60
CA ILE A 258 9.70 -7.89 12.54
C ILE A 258 8.27 -7.55 12.10
N GLU A 259 8.02 -6.33 11.62
CA GLU A 259 6.71 -5.94 11.08
C GLU A 259 6.32 -6.77 9.85
N GLU A 260 7.26 -7.05 8.94
CA GLU A 260 7.03 -7.97 7.82
C GLU A 260 6.70 -9.40 8.31
N THR A 261 7.39 -9.87 9.35
CA THR A 261 7.16 -11.19 9.95
C THR A 261 5.78 -11.24 10.61
N LEU A 262 5.36 -10.20 11.33
CA LEU A 262 4.03 -10.06 11.90
C LEU A 262 2.94 -10.15 10.82
N HIS A 263 3.10 -9.42 9.72
CA HIS A 263 2.15 -9.48 8.60
C HIS A 263 2.06 -10.89 7.98
N GLN A 264 3.18 -11.63 7.93
CA GLN A 264 3.17 -13.02 7.45
C GLN A 264 2.46 -13.96 8.43
N LEU A 265 2.72 -13.80 9.73
CA LEU A 265 2.06 -14.59 10.79
C LEU A 265 0.57 -14.32 10.84
N GLU A 266 0.13 -13.07 10.71
CA GLU A 266 -1.28 -12.69 10.65
C GLU A 266 -2.00 -13.33 9.46
N ARG A 267 -1.41 -13.29 8.26
CA ARG A 267 -1.98 -13.96 7.08
C ARG A 267 -2.09 -15.47 7.28
N ARG A 268 -1.05 -16.10 7.85
CA ARG A 268 -1.03 -17.53 8.13
C ARG A 268 -2.11 -17.90 9.16
N ARG A 269 -2.27 -17.07 10.20
CA ARG A 269 -3.32 -17.19 11.21
C ARG A 269 -4.71 -17.15 10.59
N GLU A 270 -4.99 -16.13 9.77
CA GLU A 270 -6.28 -15.99 9.06
C GLU A 270 -6.57 -17.20 8.15
N GLU A 271 -5.55 -17.72 7.47
CA GLU A 271 -5.68 -18.92 6.64
C GLU A 271 -6.06 -20.15 7.47
N ILE A 272 -5.38 -20.36 8.61
CA ILE A 272 -5.66 -21.48 9.52
C ILE A 272 -7.07 -21.33 10.11
N GLU A 273 -7.47 -20.15 10.58
CA GLU A 273 -8.82 -19.88 11.09
C GLU A 273 -9.90 -20.18 10.03
N ARG A 274 -9.67 -19.82 8.77
CA ARG A 274 -10.57 -20.15 7.66
C ARG A 274 -10.67 -21.66 7.46
N ARG A 275 -9.55 -22.39 7.48
CA ARG A 275 -9.53 -23.86 7.35
C ARG A 275 -10.24 -24.54 8.52
N LEU A 276 -10.05 -24.02 9.74
CA LEU A 276 -10.69 -24.52 10.96
C LEU A 276 -12.21 -24.35 10.90
N ARG A 277 -12.69 -23.20 10.41
CA ARG A 277 -14.13 -22.93 10.22
C ARG A 277 -14.77 -23.96 9.28
N VAL A 278 -14.15 -24.18 8.11
CA VAL A 278 -14.64 -25.16 7.13
C VAL A 278 -14.64 -26.58 7.72
N ALA A 279 -13.58 -26.97 8.41
CA ALA A 279 -13.50 -28.29 9.04
C ALA A 279 -14.60 -28.51 10.10
N ARG A 280 -14.91 -27.49 10.91
CA ARG A 280 -15.99 -27.53 11.90
C ARG A 280 -17.38 -27.60 11.25
N GLU A 281 -17.60 -26.88 10.16
CA GLU A 281 -18.87 -26.93 9.40
C GLU A 281 -19.09 -28.31 8.78
N ASP A 282 -18.05 -28.89 8.17
CA ASP A 282 -18.09 -30.25 7.60
C ASP A 282 -18.40 -31.30 8.66
N GLU A 283 -17.77 -31.21 9.85
CA GLU A 283 -18.01 -32.14 10.95
C GLU A 283 -19.44 -32.03 11.48
N ALA A 284 -19.95 -30.81 11.68
CA ALA A 284 -21.32 -30.58 12.10
C ALA A 284 -22.33 -31.13 11.06
N ALA A 285 -22.04 -31.02 9.76
CA ALA A 285 -22.87 -31.59 8.71
C ALA A 285 -22.89 -33.13 8.75
N ARG A 286 -21.72 -33.75 8.97
CA ARG A 286 -21.60 -35.22 9.14
C ARG A 286 -22.37 -35.72 10.34
N GLN A 287 -22.23 -35.05 11.48
CA GLN A 287 -22.94 -35.43 12.70
C GLN A 287 -24.47 -35.35 12.52
N LYS A 288 -24.97 -34.28 11.90
CA LYS A 288 -26.41 -34.16 11.54
C LYS A 288 -26.88 -35.26 10.59
N LEU A 289 -26.05 -35.67 9.63
CA LEU A 289 -26.39 -36.76 8.71
C LEU A 289 -26.46 -38.10 9.46
N ALA A 290 -25.51 -38.38 10.35
CA ALA A 290 -25.51 -39.57 11.19
C ALA A 290 -26.77 -39.64 12.06
N GLU A 291 -27.13 -38.56 12.76
CA GLU A 291 -28.37 -38.49 13.54
C GLU A 291 -29.64 -38.76 12.71
N ARG A 292 -29.68 -38.27 11.46
CA ARG A 292 -30.81 -38.53 10.55
C ARG A 292 -30.89 -39.99 10.12
N ILE A 293 -29.74 -40.64 9.91
CA ILE A 293 -29.68 -42.07 9.57
C ILE A 293 -30.20 -42.89 10.75
N ASP A 294 -29.71 -42.63 11.96
CA ASP A 294 -30.14 -43.34 13.17
C ASP A 294 -31.65 -43.20 13.40
N ARG A 295 -32.17 -41.97 13.30
CA ARG A 295 -33.64 -41.73 13.41
C ARG A 295 -34.43 -42.46 12.33
N THR A 296 -33.87 -42.66 11.15
CA THR A 296 -34.57 -43.38 10.06
C THR A 296 -34.71 -44.87 10.40
N VAL A 297 -33.69 -45.46 11.02
CA VAL A 297 -33.73 -46.84 11.52
C VAL A 297 -34.79 -46.99 12.60
N ASP A 298 -34.84 -46.06 13.56
CA ASP A 298 -35.87 -46.06 14.62
C ASP A 298 -37.28 -45.96 14.04
N VAL A 299 -37.49 -45.08 13.05
CA VAL A 299 -38.78 -44.93 12.38
C VAL A 299 -39.20 -46.22 11.68
N GLN A 300 -38.28 -46.90 11.00
CA GLN A 300 -38.57 -48.19 10.34
C GLN A 300 -39.03 -49.24 11.36
N LEU A 301 -38.31 -49.37 12.48
CA LEU A 301 -38.67 -50.31 13.55
C LEU A 301 -40.06 -50.03 14.13
N VAL A 302 -40.40 -48.75 14.35
CA VAL A 302 -41.72 -48.36 14.86
C VAL A 302 -42.83 -48.63 13.84
N LEU A 303 -42.58 -48.35 12.54
CA LEU A 303 -43.56 -48.61 11.49
C LEU A 303 -43.82 -50.11 11.29
N ASP A 304 -42.79 -50.95 11.38
CA ASP A 304 -42.92 -52.40 11.29
C ASP A 304 -43.74 -52.98 12.46
N ASP A 305 -43.46 -52.53 13.70
CA ASP A 305 -44.25 -52.92 14.87
C ASP A 305 -45.70 -52.41 14.76
N PHE A 306 -45.89 -51.18 14.30
CA PHE A 306 -47.23 -50.62 14.06
C PHE A 306 -48.01 -51.44 13.02
N ALA A 307 -47.39 -51.76 11.88
CA ALA A 307 -48.01 -52.57 10.84
C ALA A 307 -48.40 -53.97 11.36
N ALA A 308 -47.50 -54.64 12.10
CA ALA A 308 -47.78 -55.94 12.70
C ALA A 308 -48.93 -55.90 13.70
N ARG A 309 -48.99 -54.85 14.54
CA ARG A 309 -50.11 -54.64 15.49
C ARG A 309 -51.42 -54.36 14.77
N LEU A 310 -51.40 -53.54 13.71
CA LEU A 310 -52.57 -53.20 12.92
C LEU A 310 -53.16 -54.45 12.22
N VAL A 311 -52.31 -55.29 11.62
CA VAL A 311 -52.74 -56.55 10.99
C VAL A 311 -53.42 -57.45 12.03
N ARG A 312 -52.79 -57.68 13.19
CA ARG A 312 -53.38 -58.48 14.28
C ARG A 312 -54.75 -57.96 14.72
N LEU A 313 -54.88 -56.64 14.89
CA LEU A 313 -56.14 -56.00 15.26
C LEU A 313 -57.22 -56.23 14.21
N ARG A 314 -56.91 -56.00 12.92
CA ARG A 314 -57.88 -56.16 11.83
C ARG A 314 -58.30 -57.61 11.61
N VAL A 315 -57.35 -58.54 11.75
CA VAL A 315 -57.61 -59.98 11.67
C VAL A 315 -58.53 -60.43 12.81
N SER A 316 -58.30 -59.96 14.04
CA SER A 316 -59.18 -60.23 15.18
C SER A 316 -60.60 -59.68 14.95
N GLN A 317 -60.72 -58.43 14.46
CA GLN A 317 -62.03 -57.84 14.12
C GLN A 317 -62.76 -58.64 13.03
N LEU A 318 -62.01 -59.13 12.02
CA LEU A 318 -62.55 -59.94 10.93
C LEU A 318 -63.03 -61.30 11.41
N ALA A 319 -62.22 -61.99 12.22
CA ALA A 319 -62.55 -63.27 12.83
C ALA A 319 -63.85 -63.21 13.64
N GLU A 320 -63.98 -62.19 14.49
CA GLU A 320 -65.19 -61.97 15.27
C GLU A 320 -66.42 -61.66 14.41
N ALA A 321 -66.28 -60.75 13.44
CA ALA A 321 -67.37 -60.39 12.54
C ALA A 321 -67.82 -61.59 11.70
N LEU A 322 -66.87 -62.38 11.19
CA LEU A 322 -67.15 -63.60 10.43
C LEU A 322 -67.87 -64.64 11.28
N THR A 323 -67.42 -64.88 12.51
CA THR A 323 -68.08 -65.81 13.44
C THR A 323 -69.54 -65.40 13.68
N ARG A 324 -69.77 -64.11 13.98
CA ARG A 324 -71.12 -63.58 14.23
C ARG A 324 -72.00 -63.69 12.98
N ASN A 325 -71.48 -63.25 11.83
CA ASN A 325 -72.22 -63.23 10.57
C ASN A 325 -72.55 -64.65 10.11
N PHE A 326 -71.61 -65.59 10.20
CA PHE A 326 -71.85 -66.98 9.82
C PHE A 326 -72.93 -67.64 10.67
N ASN A 327 -72.85 -67.53 12.00
CA ASN A 327 -73.85 -68.10 12.90
C ASN A 327 -75.23 -67.48 12.75
N ARG A 328 -75.32 -66.22 12.28
CA ARG A 328 -76.59 -65.54 12.01
C ARG A 328 -77.24 -66.00 10.69
N LEU A 329 -76.43 -66.47 9.73
CA LEU A 329 -76.90 -66.90 8.41
C LEU A 329 -77.05 -68.43 8.29
N CYS A 330 -76.43 -69.18 9.19
CA CYS A 330 -76.51 -70.63 9.22
C CYS A 330 -77.81 -71.10 9.87
N ARG A 331 -78.42 -72.15 9.30
CA ARG A 331 -79.62 -72.83 9.83
C ARG A 331 -79.43 -73.37 11.24
N LYS A 332 -78.24 -73.90 11.56
CA LYS A 332 -77.92 -74.42 12.89
C LYS A 332 -77.53 -73.26 13.79
N GLU A 333 -78.36 -72.95 14.78
CA GLU A 333 -78.02 -71.93 15.79
C GLU A 333 -76.68 -72.29 16.44
N ARG A 334 -75.67 -71.44 16.23
CA ARG A 334 -74.31 -71.54 16.81
C ARG A 334 -73.49 -72.76 16.36
N LEU A 335 -73.39 -73.02 15.05
CA LEU A 335 -72.46 -74.03 14.53
C LEU A 335 -70.99 -73.73 14.89
N LEU A 336 -70.58 -72.47 14.82
CA LEU A 336 -69.21 -72.04 15.13
C LEU A 336 -69.13 -71.39 16.50
N ARG A 337 -68.17 -71.81 17.31
CA ARG A 337 -67.78 -71.09 18.53
C ARG A 337 -66.94 -69.86 18.19
N ARG A 338 -65.95 -70.02 17.31
CA ARG A 338 -65.11 -68.94 16.78
C ARG A 338 -64.47 -69.32 15.46
N VAL A 339 -64.02 -68.32 14.72
CA VAL A 339 -63.14 -68.46 13.57
C VAL A 339 -61.78 -67.95 13.98
N ASP A 340 -60.74 -68.76 13.77
CA ASP A 340 -59.36 -68.39 14.00
C ASP A 340 -58.70 -68.10 12.64
N ILE A 341 -58.05 -66.93 12.52
CA ILE A 341 -57.35 -66.50 11.30
C ILE A 341 -55.90 -66.18 11.69
N ASP A 342 -54.93 -66.83 11.06
CA ASP A 342 -53.51 -66.53 11.33
C ASP A 342 -53.15 -65.17 10.70
N PRO A 343 -52.63 -64.20 11.47
CA PRO A 343 -52.31 -62.86 10.95
C PRO A 343 -51.08 -62.82 10.02
N ARG A 344 -50.35 -63.93 9.84
CA ARG A 344 -49.15 -64.02 9.00
C ARG A 344 -49.46 -64.50 7.59
N ASP A 345 -50.31 -65.52 7.45
CA ASP A 345 -50.66 -66.14 6.16
C ASP A 345 -52.16 -66.11 5.83
N PHE A 346 -52.98 -65.57 6.73
CA PHE A 346 -54.44 -65.49 6.62
C PHE A 346 -55.15 -66.84 6.47
N SER A 347 -54.49 -67.94 6.85
CA SER A 347 -55.12 -69.26 6.93
C SER A 347 -56.27 -69.23 7.94
N VAL A 348 -57.40 -69.85 7.58
CA VAL A 348 -58.62 -69.84 8.39
C VAL A 348 -58.90 -71.23 8.94
N SER A 349 -59.13 -71.29 10.25
CA SER A 349 -59.56 -72.48 10.98
C SER A 349 -60.91 -72.24 11.64
N LEU A 350 -61.84 -73.19 11.51
CA LEU A 350 -63.18 -73.07 12.08
C LEU A 350 -63.24 -73.91 13.36
N VAL A 351 -63.70 -73.32 14.46
CA VAL A 351 -63.88 -74.02 15.74
C VAL A 351 -65.36 -74.24 15.96
N GLY A 352 -65.77 -75.50 16.03
CA GLY A 352 -67.15 -75.91 16.28
C GLY A 352 -67.63 -75.60 17.69
N ALA A 353 -68.93 -75.77 17.93
CA ALA A 353 -69.54 -75.60 19.27
C ALA A 353 -68.99 -76.60 20.31
N ASP A 354 -68.59 -77.79 19.85
CA ASP A 354 -67.92 -78.84 20.61
C ASP A 354 -66.46 -78.52 20.98
N GLY A 355 -65.89 -77.47 20.37
CA GLY A 355 -64.50 -77.07 20.57
C GLY A 355 -63.52 -77.74 19.60
N GLU A 356 -64.00 -78.61 18.71
CA GLU A 356 -63.16 -79.26 17.70
C GLU A 356 -62.86 -78.28 16.55
N THR A 357 -61.63 -78.37 16.03
CA THR A 357 -61.19 -77.53 14.91
C THR A 357 -61.29 -78.30 13.61
N PHE A 358 -61.89 -77.69 12.59
CA PHE A 358 -62.04 -78.31 11.27
C PHE A 358 -61.75 -77.31 10.13
N PRO A 359 -61.29 -77.81 8.97
CA PRO A 359 -61.03 -76.94 7.82
C PRO A 359 -62.32 -76.53 7.12
N GLN A 360 -62.29 -75.40 6.39
CA GLN A 360 -63.42 -74.92 5.58
C GLN A 360 -63.94 -75.97 4.58
N SER A 361 -63.08 -76.88 4.11
CA SER A 361 -63.45 -77.96 3.19
C SER A 361 -64.46 -78.95 3.78
N ALA A 362 -64.54 -79.07 5.11
CA ALA A 362 -65.49 -79.94 5.80
C ALA A 362 -66.92 -79.38 5.85
N LEU A 363 -67.13 -78.10 5.50
CA LEU A 363 -68.47 -77.52 5.36
C LEU A 363 -69.20 -78.15 4.17
N SER A 364 -70.52 -78.36 4.32
CA SER A 364 -71.39 -78.74 3.20
C SER A 364 -71.41 -77.68 2.10
N ALA A 365 -71.93 -78.01 0.92
CA ALA A 365 -71.99 -77.07 -0.19
C ALA A 365 -72.78 -75.78 0.17
N GLY A 366 -73.90 -75.90 0.89
CA GLY A 366 -74.70 -74.76 1.35
C GLY A 366 -73.99 -73.95 2.43
N GLU A 367 -73.42 -74.61 3.45
CA GLU A 367 -72.66 -73.93 4.52
C GLU A 367 -71.43 -73.20 3.98
N ARG A 368 -70.76 -73.74 2.95
CA ARG A 368 -69.63 -73.10 2.30
C ARG A 368 -70.03 -71.82 1.55
N GLN A 369 -71.21 -71.79 0.96
CA GLN A 369 -71.76 -70.59 0.33
C GLN A 369 -72.12 -69.52 1.38
N ILE A 370 -72.76 -69.93 2.49
CA ILE A 370 -73.03 -69.04 3.64
C ILE A 370 -71.73 -68.49 4.23
N TYR A 371 -70.70 -69.33 4.36
CA TYR A 371 -69.37 -68.89 4.78
C TYR A 371 -68.79 -67.80 3.87
N ALA A 372 -68.86 -67.98 2.56
CA ALA A 372 -68.38 -66.99 1.61
C ALA A 372 -69.13 -65.64 1.75
N ILE A 373 -70.45 -65.68 1.89
CA ILE A 373 -71.29 -64.49 2.10
C ILE A 373 -70.95 -63.82 3.44
N ALA A 374 -70.83 -64.59 4.52
CA ALA A 374 -70.48 -64.10 5.85
C ALA A 374 -69.08 -63.46 5.87
N LEU A 375 -68.12 -64.02 5.13
CA LEU A 375 -66.76 -63.48 4.98
C LEU A 375 -66.78 -62.14 4.23
N LEU A 376 -67.48 -62.06 3.09
CA LEU A 376 -67.62 -60.80 2.35
C LEU A 376 -68.31 -59.73 3.20
N TRP A 377 -69.33 -60.11 3.96
CA TRP A 377 -70.04 -59.21 4.87
C TRP A 377 -69.13 -58.73 6.01
N ALA A 378 -68.34 -59.64 6.60
CA ALA A 378 -67.39 -59.32 7.66
C ALA A 378 -66.26 -58.41 7.17
N LEU A 379 -65.66 -58.70 6.01
CA LEU A 379 -64.64 -57.87 5.37
C LEU A 379 -65.16 -56.44 5.16
N ARG A 380 -66.39 -56.33 4.68
CA ARG A 380 -67.04 -55.03 4.50
C ARG A 380 -67.19 -54.28 5.82
N GLN A 381 -67.75 -54.92 6.85
CA GLN A 381 -67.96 -54.30 8.17
C GLN A 381 -66.63 -53.80 8.75
N VAL A 382 -65.56 -54.61 8.65
CA VAL A 382 -64.22 -54.26 9.18
C VAL A 382 -63.52 -53.19 8.33
N SER A 383 -63.81 -53.12 7.02
CA SER A 383 -63.21 -52.11 6.13
C SER A 383 -63.59 -50.67 6.50
N GLY A 384 -64.74 -50.46 7.15
CA GLY A 384 -65.26 -49.14 7.50
C GLY A 384 -65.63 -48.25 6.31
N ARG A 385 -65.68 -48.79 5.08
CA ARG A 385 -65.98 -48.02 3.86
C ARG A 385 -67.47 -48.09 3.53
N PRO A 386 -68.19 -46.95 3.38
CA PRO A 386 -69.61 -46.92 3.02
C PRO A 386 -69.80 -47.11 1.50
N LEU A 387 -69.47 -48.30 0.99
CA LEU A 387 -69.74 -48.66 -0.40
C LEU A 387 -71.18 -49.18 -0.56
N PRO A 388 -71.81 -49.18 -1.75
CA PRO A 388 -73.05 -49.93 -2.02
C PRO A 388 -72.78 -51.44 -2.20
N ALA A 389 -73.80 -52.29 -2.09
CA ALA A 389 -73.71 -53.72 -2.39
C ALA A 389 -74.52 -54.02 -3.65
N LEU A 390 -73.90 -54.65 -4.65
CA LEU A 390 -74.60 -55.27 -5.77
C LEU A 390 -74.57 -56.78 -5.55
N ILE A 391 -75.72 -57.41 -5.46
CA ILE A 391 -75.87 -58.84 -5.24
C ILE A 391 -76.64 -59.40 -6.43
N ASP A 392 -75.97 -60.26 -7.20
CA ASP A 392 -76.54 -60.96 -8.35
C ASP A 392 -76.82 -62.41 -8.00
N ALA A 393 -77.95 -62.93 -8.46
CA ALA A 393 -78.44 -64.28 -8.18
C ALA A 393 -78.38 -64.66 -6.67
N PRO A 394 -79.09 -63.93 -5.79
CA PRO A 394 -78.81 -63.87 -4.36
C PRO A 394 -79.04 -65.17 -3.58
N LEU A 395 -79.86 -66.08 -4.09
CA LEU A 395 -80.39 -67.21 -3.31
C LEU A 395 -79.99 -68.59 -3.85
N GLY A 396 -79.53 -68.69 -5.10
CA GLY A 396 -78.79 -69.85 -5.63
C GLY A 396 -79.34 -71.24 -5.27
N ARG A 397 -78.44 -72.23 -5.14
CA ARG A 397 -78.79 -73.63 -4.79
C ARG A 397 -78.85 -73.91 -3.28
N MET A 398 -79.15 -72.91 -2.46
CA MET A 398 -79.25 -73.05 -1.00
C MET A 398 -80.59 -73.67 -0.59
N ASP A 399 -80.66 -74.29 0.60
CA ASP A 399 -81.93 -74.80 1.15
C ASP A 399 -82.84 -73.66 1.64
N SER A 400 -84.11 -73.99 1.95
CA SER A 400 -85.12 -73.01 2.36
C SER A 400 -84.68 -72.17 3.56
N ASP A 401 -84.09 -72.81 4.57
CA ASP A 401 -83.76 -72.19 5.85
C ASP A 401 -82.58 -71.23 5.71
N HIS A 402 -81.57 -71.58 4.89
CA HIS A 402 -80.49 -70.66 4.56
C HIS A 402 -80.96 -69.46 3.74
N ARG A 403 -81.90 -69.66 2.80
CA ARG A 403 -82.48 -68.55 2.01
C ARG A 403 -83.25 -67.57 2.90
N GLN A 404 -84.09 -68.08 3.80
CA GLN A 404 -84.84 -67.23 4.73
C GLN A 404 -83.90 -66.38 5.58
N ASN A 405 -82.83 -66.98 6.13
CA ASN A 405 -81.86 -66.24 6.91
C ASN A 405 -81.13 -65.14 6.11
N LEU A 406 -80.84 -65.36 4.82
CA LEU A 406 -80.25 -64.33 3.97
C LEU A 406 -81.23 -63.17 3.73
N VAL A 407 -82.49 -63.49 3.48
CA VAL A 407 -83.56 -62.50 3.24
C VAL A 407 -83.79 -61.64 4.47
N GLU A 408 -83.87 -62.25 5.64
CA GLU A 408 -84.17 -61.53 6.89
C GLU A 408 -82.94 -60.82 7.48
N HIS A 409 -81.78 -61.47 7.47
CA HIS A 409 -80.62 -61.03 8.24
C HIS A 409 -79.48 -60.44 7.42
N TYR A 410 -79.36 -60.78 6.14
CA TYR A 410 -78.26 -60.30 5.29
C TYR A 410 -78.69 -59.15 4.38
N PHE A 411 -79.63 -59.34 3.44
CA PHE A 411 -79.91 -58.32 2.42
C PHE A 411 -80.27 -56.94 2.99
N PRO A 412 -81.08 -56.81 4.06
CA PRO A 412 -81.38 -55.51 4.66
C PRO A 412 -80.18 -54.84 5.35
N HIS A 413 -79.12 -55.60 5.64
CA HIS A 413 -77.98 -55.21 6.47
C HIS A 413 -76.63 -55.36 5.77
N ALA A 414 -76.62 -55.79 4.50
CA ALA A 414 -75.41 -56.02 3.73
C ALA A 414 -74.68 -54.69 3.47
N SER A 415 -75.42 -53.58 3.29
CA SER A 415 -74.89 -52.22 3.28
C SER A 415 -75.95 -51.13 3.45
N HIS A 416 -75.51 -49.87 3.49
CA HIS A 416 -76.38 -48.70 3.46
C HIS A 416 -77.22 -48.60 2.16
N GLN A 417 -76.72 -49.14 1.05
CA GLN A 417 -77.46 -49.32 -0.20
C GLN A 417 -77.22 -50.73 -0.74
N VAL A 418 -78.28 -51.43 -1.12
CA VAL A 418 -78.23 -52.79 -1.68
C VAL A 418 -79.05 -52.79 -2.97
N ILE A 419 -78.44 -53.27 -4.04
CA ILE A 419 -79.07 -53.54 -5.34
C ILE A 419 -79.09 -55.05 -5.50
N LEU A 420 -80.29 -55.61 -5.60
CA LEU A 420 -80.53 -57.05 -5.66
C LEU A 420 -81.05 -57.42 -7.05
N SER A 421 -80.28 -58.20 -7.79
CA SER A 421 -80.68 -58.79 -9.09
C SER A 421 -81.07 -60.23 -8.86
N SER A 422 -82.33 -60.59 -9.14
CA SER A 422 -82.87 -61.94 -8.87
C SER A 422 -83.84 -62.37 -9.96
N THR A 423 -84.04 -63.69 -10.07
CA THR A 423 -85.14 -64.28 -10.86
C THR A 423 -86.38 -64.51 -9.99
N ASP A 424 -87.52 -64.72 -10.65
CA ASP A 424 -88.81 -65.07 -10.03
C ASP A 424 -88.75 -66.33 -9.17
N THR A 425 -87.83 -67.25 -9.49
CA THR A 425 -87.58 -68.50 -8.76
C THR A 425 -86.64 -68.35 -7.57
N GLU A 426 -85.89 -67.24 -7.47
CA GLU A 426 -84.97 -67.00 -6.36
C GLU A 426 -85.64 -66.20 -5.26
N VAL A 427 -86.21 -65.04 -5.60
CA VAL A 427 -86.98 -64.21 -4.67
C VAL A 427 -88.44 -64.31 -5.08
N ASP A 428 -89.13 -65.31 -4.53
CA ASP A 428 -90.54 -65.56 -4.78
C ASP A 428 -91.47 -64.59 -4.02
N ALA A 429 -92.78 -64.82 -4.08
CA ALA A 429 -93.76 -63.97 -3.40
C ALA A 429 -93.58 -63.91 -1.88
N GLU A 430 -93.08 -64.99 -1.26
CA GLU A 430 -92.85 -65.07 0.18
C GLU A 430 -91.61 -64.25 0.57
N PHE A 431 -90.48 -64.47 -0.09
CA PHE A 431 -89.25 -63.71 0.19
C PHE A 431 -89.37 -62.24 -0.19
N TYR A 432 -90.08 -61.92 -1.28
CA TYR A 432 -90.37 -60.54 -1.63
C TYR A 432 -91.21 -59.85 -0.55
N ALA A 433 -92.20 -60.55 0.02
CA ALA A 433 -93.01 -60.04 1.12
C ALA A 433 -92.18 -59.77 2.38
N ALA A 434 -91.24 -60.66 2.73
CA ALA A 434 -90.31 -60.45 3.84
C ALA A 434 -89.42 -59.20 3.67
N LEU A 435 -89.12 -58.81 2.42
CA LEU A 435 -88.32 -57.62 2.10
C LEU A 435 -89.15 -56.33 1.96
N GLN A 436 -90.48 -56.37 1.88
CA GLN A 436 -91.31 -55.20 1.52
C GLN A 436 -91.00 -53.94 2.34
N GLY A 437 -90.81 -54.05 3.65
CA GLY A 437 -90.48 -52.90 4.53
C GLY A 437 -89.05 -52.34 4.37
N ARG A 438 -88.25 -52.92 3.47
CA ARG A 438 -86.84 -52.57 3.20
C ARG A 438 -86.59 -52.27 1.71
N ILE A 439 -87.57 -52.49 0.84
CA ILE A 439 -87.45 -52.22 -0.60
C ILE A 439 -87.79 -50.77 -0.86
N SER A 440 -86.83 -50.00 -1.40
CA SER A 440 -87.09 -48.62 -1.84
C SER A 440 -87.70 -48.57 -3.24
N ARG A 441 -87.24 -49.42 -4.16
CA ARG A 441 -87.70 -49.47 -5.56
C ARG A 441 -87.55 -50.89 -6.11
N ALA A 442 -88.43 -51.27 -7.02
CA ALA A 442 -88.36 -52.53 -7.75
C ALA A 442 -88.47 -52.29 -9.26
N TYR A 443 -87.65 -53.01 -10.02
CA TYR A 443 -87.61 -52.95 -11.48
C TYR A 443 -87.59 -54.37 -12.06
N HIS A 444 -88.35 -54.58 -13.13
CA HIS A 444 -88.39 -55.82 -13.88
C HIS A 444 -87.76 -55.60 -15.26
N LEU A 445 -86.75 -56.40 -15.58
CA LEU A 445 -86.04 -56.38 -16.86
C LEU A 445 -86.67 -57.43 -17.79
N GLU A 446 -87.48 -56.98 -18.76
CA GLU A 446 -88.21 -57.85 -19.68
C GLU A 446 -87.52 -57.87 -21.05
N TYR A 447 -87.13 -59.05 -21.54
CA TYR A 447 -86.51 -59.20 -22.85
C TYR A 447 -87.57 -59.25 -23.96
N GLU A 448 -87.56 -58.28 -24.86
CA GLU A 448 -88.48 -58.21 -26.00
C GLU A 448 -87.85 -58.91 -27.23
N GLN A 449 -88.19 -60.18 -27.42
CA GLN A 449 -87.59 -61.04 -28.46
C GLN A 449 -87.75 -60.49 -29.89
N ALA A 450 -88.86 -59.80 -30.19
CA ALA A 450 -89.10 -59.20 -31.49
C ALA A 450 -88.15 -58.03 -31.82
N GLN A 451 -87.62 -57.35 -30.81
CA GLN A 451 -86.74 -56.17 -30.97
C GLN A 451 -85.29 -56.47 -30.56
N ASN A 452 -85.01 -57.69 -30.07
CA ASN A 452 -83.71 -58.10 -29.53
C ASN A 452 -83.16 -57.11 -28.49
N ALA A 453 -84.03 -56.56 -27.65
CA ALA A 453 -83.71 -55.52 -26.68
C ALA A 453 -84.34 -55.83 -25.31
N THR A 454 -83.72 -55.34 -24.23
CA THR A 454 -84.27 -55.44 -22.87
C THR A 454 -84.95 -54.15 -22.50
N ARG A 455 -86.19 -54.24 -22.00
CA ARG A 455 -86.98 -53.09 -21.56
C ARG A 455 -87.16 -53.12 -20.05
N VAL A 456 -86.92 -51.99 -19.41
CA VAL A 456 -87.06 -51.84 -17.97
C VAL A 456 -88.49 -51.41 -17.65
N ARG A 457 -89.20 -52.17 -16.81
CA ARG A 457 -90.54 -51.83 -16.31
C ARG A 457 -90.49 -51.63 -14.80
N PRO A 458 -91.24 -50.66 -14.24
CA PRO A 458 -91.40 -50.53 -12.79
C PRO A 458 -92.20 -51.71 -12.23
N GLY A 459 -91.83 -52.18 -11.04
CA GLY A 459 -92.44 -53.34 -10.38
C GLY A 459 -91.55 -54.58 -10.36
N TYR A 460 -92.08 -55.69 -9.84
CA TYR A 460 -91.35 -56.96 -9.67
C TYR A 460 -92.24 -58.13 -10.12
N PHE A 461 -91.90 -58.78 -11.24
CA PHE A 461 -92.61 -59.90 -11.88
C PHE A 461 -94.16 -59.82 -11.85
N TRP A 462 -94.80 -60.26 -10.75
CA TRP A 462 -96.25 -60.29 -10.54
C TRP A 462 -96.84 -59.03 -9.87
N ARG A 463 -96.00 -58.09 -9.41
CA ARG A 463 -96.42 -56.82 -8.80
C ARG A 463 -96.15 -55.66 -9.76
N SER A 464 -97.22 -55.07 -10.28
CA SER A 464 -97.16 -53.74 -10.90
C SER A 464 -97.14 -52.66 -9.82
N ASP A 465 -96.37 -51.61 -10.07
CA ASP A 465 -96.14 -50.50 -9.15
C ASP A 465 -97.49 -49.81 -8.82
N ARG A 466 -98.10 -50.18 -7.68
CA ARG A 466 -99.07 -49.33 -7.00
C ARG A 466 -98.29 -48.53 -5.97
N GLY A 467 -98.00 -47.29 -6.32
CA GLY A 467 -97.42 -46.34 -5.38
C GLY A 467 -98.33 -46.18 -4.17
N GLU A 468 -97.76 -46.35 -2.98
CA GLU A 468 -98.26 -45.79 -1.73
C GLU A 468 -97.05 -45.30 -0.91
N GLY A 469 -97.07 -44.00 -0.61
CA GLY A 469 -96.50 -43.35 0.59
C GLY A 469 -95.05 -43.61 0.97
#